data_AF-A0A072MYT1-F1
#
_entry.id   AF-A0A072MYT1-F1
#
_cell.length_a   1.000
_cell.length_b   1.000
_cell.length_c   1.000
_cell.angle_alpha   90.00
_cell.angle_beta   90.00
_cell.angle_gamma   90.00
#
_symmetry.space_group_name_H-M   'P 1'
#
loop_
_entity.id
_entity.type
_entity.pdbx_description
1 polymer ?
#
loop_
_entity_poly.entity_id
_entity_poly.type
_entity_poly.pdbx_seq_one_letter_code
_entity_poly.pdbx_strand_id
1 'polypeptide(L)' 'MSEEEYKQLHPILTQVTQTYVDLYTNKPNEENRQKLIKLEALLHDKLETLKKARGE' A
#
# COMPACT_ATOMS: atom_id res chain seq x y z
N MET A 1 -16.61 -15.14 -29.49
CA MET A 1 -17.03 -13.74 -29.34
C MET A 1 -17.17 -13.15 -30.73
N SER A 2 -18.27 -12.47 -30.99
CA SER A 2 -18.44 -11.69 -32.21
C SER A 2 -17.58 -10.42 -32.18
N GLU A 3 -17.34 -9.84 -33.35
CA GLU A 3 -16.60 -8.59 -33.47
C GLU A 3 -17.34 -7.42 -32.77
N GLU A 4 -18.67 -7.42 -32.83
CA GLU A 4 -19.52 -6.51 -32.03
C GLU A 4 -19.32 -6.68 -30.52
N GLU A 5 -19.33 -7.92 -30.01
CA GLU A 5 -19.13 -8.19 -28.58
C GLU A 5 -17.74 -7.73 -28.11
N TYR A 6 -16.71 -7.95 -28.92
CA TYR A 6 -15.35 -7.47 -28.63
C TYR A 6 -15.28 -5.95 -28.60
N LYS A 7 -15.90 -5.25 -29.57
CA LYS A 7 -15.93 -3.78 -29.62
C LYS A 7 -16.63 -3.17 -28.40
N GLN A 8 -17.65 -3.84 -27.87
CA GLN A 8 -18.35 -3.40 -26.65
C GLN A 8 -17.54 -3.67 -25.38
N LEU A 9 -16.84 -4.81 -25.31
CA LEU A 9 -16.07 -5.22 -24.12
C LEU A 9 -14.70 -4.55 -24.00
N HIS A 10 -14.05 -4.23 -25.12
CA HIS A 10 -12.69 -3.68 -25.13
C HIS A 10 -12.51 -2.39 -24.32
N PRO A 11 -13.40 -1.38 -24.40
CA PRO A 11 -13.31 -0.18 -23.57
C PRO A 11 -13.44 -0.49 -22.08
N ILE A 12 -14.34 -1.40 -21.71
CA ILE A 12 -14.56 -1.82 -20.31
C ILE A 12 -13.31 -2.53 -19.78
N LEU A 13 -12.75 -3.45 -20.55
CA LEU A 13 -11.52 -4.16 -20.21
C LEU A 13 -10.35 -3.18 -20.01
N THR A 14 -10.22 -2.18 -20.88
CA THR A 14 -9.18 -1.15 -20.77
C THR A 14 -9.32 -0.34 -19.48
N GLN A 15 -10.55 0.05 -19.12
CA GLN A 15 -10.83 0.81 -17.91
C GLN A 15 -10.56 -0.02 -16.63
N VAL A 16 -10.94 -1.29 -16.65
CA VAL A 16 -10.66 -2.23 -15.55
C VAL A 16 -9.15 -2.40 -15.40
N THR A 17 -8.42 -2.65 -16.49
CA THR A 17 -6.96 -2.77 -16.45
C THR A 17 -6.30 -1.51 -15.94
N GLN A 18 -6.71 -0.32 -16.40
CA GLN A 18 -6.16 0.95 -15.91
C GLN A 18 -6.45 1.14 -14.42
N THR A 19 -7.65 0.79 -13.95
CA THR A 19 -8.00 0.88 -12.51
C THR A 19 -7.14 -0.06 -11.66
N TYR A 20 -6.92 -1.30 -12.12
CA TYR A 20 -6.01 -2.23 -11.47
C TYR A 20 -4.57 -1.70 -11.46
N VAL A 21 -4.09 -1.20 -12.60
CA VAL A 21 -2.78 -0.57 -12.70
C VAL A 21 -2.71 0.59 -11.71
N ASP A 22 -3.64 1.54 -11.68
CA ASP A 22 -3.61 2.69 -10.79
C ASP A 22 -3.63 2.32 -9.31
N LEU A 23 -4.44 1.32 -8.92
CA LEU A 23 -4.50 0.78 -7.55
C LEU A 23 -3.15 0.21 -7.07
N TYR A 24 -2.38 -0.38 -7.99
CA TYR A 24 -1.11 -1.04 -7.66
C TYR A 24 0.13 -0.25 -8.11
N THR A 25 -0.03 0.78 -8.93
CA THR A 25 1.05 1.60 -9.51
C THR A 25 1.31 2.87 -8.69
N ASN A 26 0.38 3.26 -7.81
CA ASN A 26 0.64 4.27 -6.81
C ASN A 26 0.94 3.63 -5.44
N LYS A 27 2.23 3.56 -5.12
CA LYS A 27 2.80 3.49 -3.77
C LYS A 27 3.36 4.88 -3.38
N PRO A 28 2.58 5.99 -3.40
CA PRO A 28 3.18 7.32 -3.17
C PRO A 28 3.68 7.51 -1.74
N ASN A 29 3.35 6.56 -0.85
CA ASN A 29 3.73 6.59 0.54
C ASN A 29 4.51 5.35 0.97
N GLU A 30 5.02 4.50 0.09
CA GLU A 30 5.82 3.35 0.55
C GLU A 30 7.08 3.82 1.28
N GLU A 31 7.76 4.85 0.76
CA GLU A 31 8.90 5.45 1.46
C GLU A 31 8.50 6.03 2.83
N ASN A 32 7.36 6.71 2.89
CA ASN A 32 6.84 7.26 4.15
C ASN A 32 6.36 6.16 5.11
N ARG A 33 5.78 5.07 4.60
CA ARG A 33 5.40 3.87 5.37
C ARG A 33 6.64 3.24 5.98
N GLN A 34 7.72 3.10 5.21
CA GLN A 34 9.00 2.59 5.70
C GLN A 34 9.62 3.52 6.75
N LYS A 35 9.50 4.85 6.58
CA LYS A 35 9.94 5.84 7.60
C LYS A 35 9.13 5.73 8.89
N LEU A 36 7.80 5.58 8.79
CA LEU A 36 6.92 5.42 9.95
C LEU A 36 7.19 4.11 10.71
N ILE A 37 7.40 3.00 10.00
CA ILE A 37 7.75 1.70 10.62
C ILE A 37 9.06 1.81 11.42
N LYS A 38 10.08 2.49 10.89
CA LYS A 38 11.35 2.72 11.62
C LYS A 38 11.15 3.57 12.87
N LEU A 39 10.30 4.60 12.78
CA LEU A 39 9.99 5.48 13.91
C LEU A 39 9.25 4.70 15.02
N GLU A 40 8.28 3.88 14.64
CA GLU A 40 7.52 3.01 15.54
C GLU A 40 8.43 2.04 16.30
N ALA A 41 9.36 1.37 15.60
CA ALA A 41 10.32 0.48 16.24
C ALA A 41 11.21 1.21 17.27
N LEU A 42 11.66 2.43 16.95
CA LEU A 42 12.47 3.24 17.86
C LEU A 42 11.69 3.71 19.09
N LEU A 43 10.39 4.01 18.93
CA LEU A 43 9.51 4.33 20.05
C LEU A 43 9.29 3.12 20.97
N HIS A 44 9.08 1.94 20.40
CA HIS A 44 8.94 0.72 21.18
C HIS A 44 10.18 0.39 22.00
N ASP A 45 11.38 0.49 21.41
CA ASP A 45 12.64 0.21 22.12
C ASP A 45 12.87 1.17 23.30
N LYS A 46 12.56 2.47 23.11
CA LYS A 46 12.60 3.46 24.19
C LYS A 46 11.57 3.18 25.28
N LEU A 47 10.35 2.79 24.92
CA LEU A 47 9.32 2.41 25.88
C LEU A 47 9.72 1.18 26.70
N GLU A 48 10.30 0.16 26.06
CA GLU A 48 10.80 -1.02 26.76
C GLU A 48 11.95 -0.66 27.71
N THR A 49 12.84 0.25 27.30
CA THR A 49 13.90 0.78 28.17
C THR A 49 13.30 1.49 29.40
N LEU A 50 12.25 2.28 29.20
CA LEU A 50 11.56 2.97 30.29
C LEU A 50 10.82 2.00 31.23
N LYS A 51 10.16 0.97 30.70
CA LYS A 51 9.51 -0.08 31.51
C LYS A 51 10.52 -0.83 32.38
N LYS A 52 11.63 -1.25 31.78
CA LYS A 52 12.74 -1.88 32.51
C LYS A 52 13.30 -0.99 33.60
N ALA A 53 13.46 0.31 33.33
CA ALA A 53 13.90 1.29 34.33
C ALA A 53 12.86 1.50 35.46
N ARG A 54 11.57 1.32 35.15
CA ARG A 54 10.46 1.37 36.13
C ARG A 54 10.31 0.07 36.93
N GLY A 55 10.96 -1.01 36.52
CA GLY A 55 10.87 -2.32 37.15
C GLY A 55 9.62 -3.12 36.78
N GLU A 56 9.03 -2.84 35.62
CA GLU A 56 7.93 -3.62 35.01
C GLU A 56 8.43 -4.60 33.94
#